data_AF-A0A1I6MSU7-F1
#
_entry.id   AF-A0A1I6MSU7-F1
#
_cell.length_a   1.000
_cell.length_b   1.000
_cell.length_c   1.000
_cell.angle_alpha   90.00
_cell.angle_beta   90.00
_cell.angle_gamma   90.00
#
_symmetry.space_group_name_H-M   'P 1'
#
loop_
_entity.id
_entity.type
_entity.pdbx_description
1 polymer ?
#
loop_
_entity_poly.entity_id
_entity_poly.type
_entity_poly.pdbx_seq_one_letter_code
_entity_poly.pdbx_strand_id
1 'polypeptide(L)'
;MQAFAQGAPGETNLGYRVAKLRTDPALNIIWADIQRCDHPGWPGISIPTHATVSQPAESPLMPHKVFAIRPGQTVRVWRNEPNAHLEMPAISEESGAVGDRIRLHITTPNGQPPRLCFGVVRGPANVEME
;
A
#
# COMPACT_ATOMS: atom_id res chain seq x y z
N MET A 1 20.12 -14.15 9.93
CA MET A 1 20.89 -13.03 10.52
C MET A 1 22.26 -13.00 9.87
N GLN A 2 22.50 -12.08 8.94
CA GLN A 2 23.84 -11.78 8.44
C GLN A 2 24.04 -10.28 8.53
N ALA A 3 25.13 -9.89 9.19
CA ALA A 3 25.50 -8.51 9.43
C ALA A 3 26.03 -7.87 8.14
N PHE A 4 25.48 -6.72 7.77
CA PHE A 4 26.13 -5.84 6.79
C PHE A 4 27.32 -5.21 7.50
N ALA A 5 28.52 -5.58 7.07
CA ALA A 5 29.76 -5.00 7.56
C ALA A 5 29.72 -3.48 7.29
N GLN A 6 29.53 -2.70 8.35
CA GLN A 6 29.87 -1.30 8.35
C GLN A 6 31.39 -1.24 8.15
N GLY A 7 31.82 -0.79 6.97
CA GLY A 7 33.24 -0.59 6.69
C GLY A 7 33.84 0.29 7.78
N ALA A 8 34.86 -0.24 8.46
CA ALA A 8 35.53 0.44 9.56
C ALA A 8 36.21 1.75 9.07
N PRO A 9 36.23 2.81 9.89
CA PRO A 9 36.93 4.04 9.56
C PRO A 9 38.44 3.79 9.66
N GLY A 10 39.09 3.50 8.53
CA GLY A 10 40.53 3.29 8.51
C GLY A 10 41.11 2.70 7.22
N GLU A 11 40.31 2.06 6.38
CA GLU A 11 40.76 1.72 5.03
C GLU A 11 40.62 2.94 4.12
N THR A 12 41.68 3.23 3.36
CA THR A 12 41.68 4.18 2.25
C THR A 12 40.55 3.84 1.28
N ASN A 13 39.37 4.41 1.53
CA ASN A 13 38.13 4.17 0.80
C ASN A 13 38.20 4.91 -0.55
N LEU A 14 39.02 4.40 -1.46
CA LEU A 14 38.97 4.73 -2.89
C LEU A 14 37.69 4.12 -3.45
N GLY A 15 36.58 4.83 -3.28
CA GLY A 15 35.29 4.24 -3.59
C GLY A 15 34.14 5.24 -3.52
N TYR A 16 33.03 4.76 -4.03
CA TYR A 16 31.77 5.45 -4.03
C TYR A 16 30.83 4.75 -3.05
N ARG A 17 30.08 5.54 -2.28
CA ARG A 17 29.00 5.04 -1.42
C ARG A 17 27.67 5.65 -1.84
N VAL A 18 26.60 4.91 -1.61
CA VAL A 18 25.24 5.45 -1.68
C VAL A 18 25.02 6.28 -0.42
N ALA A 19 24.84 7.58 -0.59
CA ALA A 19 24.56 8.50 0.49
C ALA A 19 23.06 8.57 0.79
N LYS A 20 22.23 8.52 -0.25
CA LYS A 20 20.77 8.63 -0.12
C LYS A 20 20.07 7.93 -1.28
N LEU A 21 18.89 7.38 -0.98
CA LEU A 21 17.92 6.93 -1.97
C LEU A 21 16.73 7.87 -1.96
N ARG A 22 16.24 8.24 -3.15
CA ARG A 22 15.06 9.08 -3.32
C ARG A 22 14.15 8.48 -4.37
N THR A 23 12.87 8.36 -4.03
CA THR A 23 11.84 7.89 -4.96
C THR A 23 11.19 9.08 -5.67
N ASP A 24 11.05 8.98 -7.00
CA ASP A 24 10.27 9.90 -7.82
C ASP A 24 8.93 9.23 -8.20
N PRO A 25 7.81 9.62 -7.59
CA PRO A 25 6.50 9.01 -7.85
C PRO A 25 5.91 9.40 -9.21
N ALA A 26 6.33 10.51 -9.81
CA ALA A 26 5.84 10.92 -11.13
C ALA A 26 6.45 10.07 -12.24
N LEU A 27 7.72 9.67 -12.06
CA LEU A 27 8.46 8.85 -13.02
C LEU A 27 8.50 7.35 -12.63
N ASN A 28 8.05 7.01 -11.42
CA ASN A 28 8.15 5.68 -10.82
C ASN A 28 9.59 5.12 -10.86
N ILE A 29 10.57 5.97 -10.56
CA ILE A 29 12.02 5.66 -10.58
C ILE A 29 12.63 5.93 -9.21
N ILE A 30 13.59 5.09 -8.81
CA ILE A 30 14.44 5.33 -7.65
C ILE A 30 15.76 5.94 -8.11
N TRP A 31 16.16 7.02 -7.45
CA TRP A 31 17.42 7.71 -7.65
C TRP A 31 18.36 7.39 -6.50
N ALA A 32 19.59 6.98 -6.84
CA ALA A 32 20.67 6.85 -5.88
C ALA A 32 21.60 8.05 -5.96
N ASP A 33 21.74 8.76 -4.83
CA ASP A 33 22.72 9.81 -4.66
C ASP A 33 24.03 9.17 -4.20
N ILE A 34 25.03 9.21 -5.07
CA ILE A 34 26.33 8.59 -4.86
C ILE A 34 27.33 9.67 -4.44
N GLN A 35 28.04 9.39 -3.35
CA GLN A 35 29.13 10.24 -2.85
C GLN A 35 30.46 9.50 -2.91
N ARG A 36 31.50 10.28 -3.16
CA ARG A 36 32.89 9.84 -3.07
C ARG A 36 33.32 9.75 -1.61
N CYS A 37 33.80 8.58 -1.20
CA CYS A 37 34.28 8.38 0.17
C CYS A 37 35.59 9.14 0.44
N ASP A 38 36.42 9.31 -0.58
CA ASP A 38 37.71 10.02 -0.55
C ASP A 38 37.53 11.56 -0.56
N HIS A 39 36.39 12.06 -1.03
CA HIS A 39 36.10 13.50 -1.09
C HIS A 39 34.63 13.80 -0.73
N PRO A 40 34.28 13.82 0.56
CA PRO A 40 32.89 14.03 1.02
C PRO A 40 32.34 15.44 0.76
N GLY A 41 33.21 16.41 0.44
CA GLY A 41 32.81 17.78 0.07
C GLY A 41 32.57 17.99 -1.43
N TRP A 42 32.79 16.98 -2.27
CA TRP A 42 32.53 17.07 -3.70
C TRP A 42 31.03 16.86 -4.00
N PRO A 43 30.51 17.45 -5.09
CA PRO A 43 29.13 17.24 -5.48
C PRO A 43 28.85 15.76 -5.73
N GLY A 44 27.79 15.25 -5.09
CA GLY A 44 27.29 13.91 -5.35
C GLY A 44 26.66 13.80 -6.74
N ILE A 45 26.64 12.60 -7.28
CA ILE A 45 26.00 12.31 -8.57
C ILE A 45 24.73 11.50 -8.30
N SER A 46 23.61 11.92 -8.87
CA SER A 46 22.37 11.15 -8.84
C SER A 46 22.29 10.28 -10.10
N ILE A 47 22.21 8.97 -9.93
CA ILE A 47 21.99 8.04 -11.04
C ILE A 47 20.67 7.30 -10.85
N PRO A 48 19.88 7.06 -11.92
CA PRO A 48 18.70 6.22 -11.84
C PRO A 48 19.16 4.78 -11.57
N THR A 49 18.62 4.16 -10.53
CA THR A 49 18.93 2.76 -10.26
C THR A 49 18.14 1.90 -11.23
N HIS A 50 18.74 1.59 -12.38
CA HIS A 50 18.25 0.53 -13.29
C HIS A 50 18.46 -0.87 -12.72
N ALA A 51 19.21 -0.97 -11.62
CA ALA A 51 19.39 -2.21 -10.90
C ALA A 51 18.03 -2.62 -10.32
N THR A 52 17.57 -3.81 -10.72
CA THR A 52 16.80 -4.69 -9.83
C THR A 52 17.58 -4.75 -8.53
N VAL A 53 17.28 -3.84 -7.62
CA VAL A 53 17.74 -3.94 -6.25
C VAL A 53 17.11 -5.24 -5.79
N SER A 54 17.91 -6.30 -5.67
CA SER A 54 17.57 -7.41 -4.80
C SER A 54 17.41 -6.78 -3.43
N GLN A 55 16.19 -6.34 -3.15
CA GLN A 55 15.75 -5.93 -1.83
C GLN A 55 16.26 -7.01 -0.88
N PRO A 56 16.90 -6.65 0.24
CA PRO A 56 17.38 -7.63 1.20
C PRO A 56 16.17 -8.43 1.65
N ALA A 57 15.96 -9.61 1.06
CA ALA A 57 14.73 -10.39 1.07
C ALA A 57 13.70 -9.81 2.03
N GLU A 58 13.01 -8.74 1.61
CA GLU A 58 11.76 -8.41 2.26
C GLU A 58 10.98 -9.68 2.00
N SER A 59 10.77 -10.46 3.08
CA SER A 59 9.79 -11.55 3.12
C SER A 59 8.73 -11.21 2.11
N PRO A 60 8.52 -12.05 1.07
CA PRO A 60 7.82 -11.65 -0.15
C PRO A 60 6.73 -10.71 0.27
N LEU A 61 6.87 -9.42 -0.06
CA LEU A 61 5.83 -8.45 0.18
C LEU A 61 4.70 -8.97 -0.69
N MET A 62 3.94 -9.90 -0.10
CA MET A 62 2.62 -10.28 -0.56
C MET A 62 2.01 -8.94 -0.90
N PRO A 63 1.51 -8.74 -2.13
CA PRO A 63 0.93 -7.47 -2.54
C PRO A 63 0.10 -7.00 -1.37
N HIS A 64 0.56 -5.95 -0.67
CA HIS A 64 0.04 -5.63 0.65
C HIS A 64 -1.37 -5.19 0.35
N LYS A 65 -2.30 -6.14 0.49
CA LYS A 65 -3.66 -5.98 0.03
C LYS A 65 -4.22 -4.89 0.91
N VAL A 66 -4.27 -3.68 0.39
CA VAL A 66 -4.72 -2.52 1.15
C VAL A 66 -6.20 -2.73 1.36
N PHE A 67 -6.54 -3.26 2.54
CA PHE A 67 -7.91 -3.44 2.94
C PHE A 67 -8.54 -2.06 3.08
N ALA A 68 -9.45 -1.75 2.16
CA ALA A 68 -10.25 -0.54 2.19
C ALA A 68 -11.35 -0.62 3.26
N ILE A 69 -11.74 -1.84 3.63
CA ILE A 69 -12.79 -2.15 4.60
C ILE A 69 -12.28 -3.22 5.57
N ARG A 70 -12.57 -3.03 6.86
CA ARG A 70 -12.27 -3.96 7.95
C ARG A 70 -13.55 -4.56 8.55
N PRO A 71 -13.49 -5.75 9.19
CA PRO A 71 -14.62 -6.32 9.91
C PRO A 71 -15.09 -5.38 11.03
N GLY A 72 -16.40 -5.32 11.25
CA GLY A 72 -17.06 -4.41 12.19
C GLY A 72 -17.15 -2.96 11.72
N GLN A 73 -16.54 -2.60 10.58
CA GLN A 73 -16.61 -1.25 10.04
C GLN A 73 -18.00 -0.98 9.46
N THR A 74 -18.59 0.17 9.79
CA THR A 74 -19.79 0.68 9.13
C THR A 74 -19.42 1.18 7.73
N VAL A 75 -20.11 0.65 6.72
CA VAL A 75 -19.89 0.94 5.31
C VAL A 75 -21.20 1.40 4.67
N ARG A 76 -21.09 2.23 3.63
CA ARG A 76 -22.22 2.64 2.81
C ARG A 76 -22.38 1.66 1.66
N VAL A 77 -23.51 0.97 1.66
CA VAL A 77 -23.91 0.06 0.59
C VAL A 77 -24.84 0.81 -0.34
N TRP A 78 -24.57 0.74 -1.64
CA TRP A 78 -25.44 1.35 -2.65
C TRP A 78 -25.73 0.41 -3.81
N ARG A 79 -26.89 0.59 -4.44
CA ARG A 79 -27.27 -0.09 -5.68
C ARG A 79 -27.93 0.93 -6.60
N ASN A 80 -27.50 0.95 -7.85
CA ASN A 80 -28.10 1.79 -8.86
C ASN A 80 -28.89 0.92 -9.85
N GLU A 81 -30.20 1.10 -9.89
CA GLU A 81 -31.11 0.51 -10.86
C GLU A 81 -31.57 1.61 -11.83
N PRO A 82 -32.04 1.28 -13.05
CA PRO A 82 -32.38 2.29 -14.07
C PRO A 82 -33.33 3.41 -13.61
N ASN A 83 -34.17 3.14 -12.60
CA ASN A 83 -35.13 4.09 -12.05
C ASN A 83 -35.04 4.25 -10.52
N ALA A 84 -34.01 3.70 -9.86
CA ALA A 84 -33.91 3.72 -8.40
C ALA A 84 -32.46 3.72 -7.92
N HIS A 85 -32.15 4.61 -6.97
CA HIS A 85 -30.87 4.63 -6.27
C HIS A 85 -31.10 4.29 -4.80
N LEU A 86 -30.59 3.14 -4.38
CA LEU A 86 -30.73 2.64 -3.02
C LEU A 86 -29.41 2.86 -2.28
N GLU A 87 -29.44 3.53 -1.13
CA GLU A 87 -28.30 3.64 -0.22
C GLU A 87 -28.71 3.20 1.19
N MET A 88 -27.88 2.37 1.82
CA MET A 88 -28.13 1.86 3.16
C MET A 88 -26.82 1.70 3.94
N PRO A 89 -26.83 1.94 5.26
CA PRO A 89 -25.71 1.58 6.12
C PRO A 89 -25.66 0.07 6.35
N ALA A 90 -24.48 -0.51 6.27
CA ALA A 90 -24.22 -1.90 6.65
C ALA A 90 -22.95 -2.01 7.48
N ILE A 91 -22.79 -3.14 8.17
CA ILE A 91 -21.59 -3.48 8.94
C ILE A 91 -20.88 -4.59 8.19
N SER A 92 -19.57 -4.44 7.95
CA SER A 92 -18.77 -5.47 7.29
C SER A 92 -18.48 -6.63 8.22
N GLU A 93 -18.63 -7.88 7.76
CA GLU A 93 -18.17 -9.06 8.50
C GLU A 93 -16.72 -9.44 8.15
N GLU A 94 -16.26 -8.99 6.98
CA GLU A 94 -14.99 -9.41 6.39
C GLU A 94 -14.09 -8.21 6.09
N SER A 95 -12.80 -8.47 5.88
CA SER A 95 -11.88 -7.46 5.32
C SER A 95 -11.89 -7.53 3.80
N GLY A 96 -11.96 -6.39 3.13
CA GLY A 96 -11.96 -6.33 1.67
C GLY A 96 -11.10 -5.17 1.14
N ALA A 97 -10.34 -5.44 0.10
CA ALA A 97 -9.75 -4.44 -0.78
C ALA A 97 -10.71 -4.09 -1.92
N VAL A 98 -10.40 -3.01 -2.65
CA VAL A 98 -11.20 -2.60 -3.82
C VAL A 98 -11.27 -3.73 -4.84
N GLY A 99 -12.49 -4.05 -5.29
CA GLY A 99 -12.79 -5.15 -6.19
C GLY A 99 -13.13 -6.48 -5.50
N ASP A 100 -12.89 -6.61 -4.19
CA ASP A 100 -13.29 -7.81 -3.47
C ASP A 100 -14.80 -7.86 -3.25
N ARG A 101 -15.32 -9.08 -3.27
CA ARG A 101 -16.67 -9.38 -2.79
C ARG A 101 -16.61 -9.66 -1.29
N ILE A 102 -17.36 -8.89 -0.51
CA ILE A 102 -17.42 -9.01 0.95
C ILE A 102 -18.83 -9.24 1.46
N ARG A 103 -18.95 -9.95 2.59
CA ARG A 103 -20.20 -10.15 3.31
C ARG A 103 -20.50 -8.99 4.26
N LEU A 104 -21.76 -8.56 4.26
CA LEU A 104 -22.25 -7.39 4.99
C LEU A 104 -23.55 -7.70 5.74
N HIS A 105 -23.74 -7.04 6.88
CA HIS A 105 -25.01 -7.00 7.61
C HIS A 105 -25.67 -5.63 7.46
N ILE A 106 -26.80 -5.57 6.75
CA ILE A 106 -27.58 -4.34 6.59
C ILE A 106 -28.25 -4.02 7.93
N THR A 107 -28.01 -2.81 8.43
CA THR A 107 -28.66 -2.32 9.65
C THR A 107 -29.93 -1.56 9.26
N THR A 108 -31.07 -2.21 9.42
CA THR A 108 -32.37 -1.56 9.25
C THR A 108 -32.73 -0.72 10.47
N PRO A 109 -33.22 0.52 10.31
CA PRO A 109 -33.57 1.41 11.42
C PRO A 109 -34.76 0.90 12.26
N ASN A 110 -35.55 -0.04 11.75
CA ASN A 110 -36.81 -0.48 12.35
C ASN A 110 -36.67 -1.67 13.34
N GLY A 111 -35.46 -1.96 13.84
CA GLY A 111 -35.23 -3.09 14.76
C GLY A 111 -35.48 -4.47 14.14
N GLN A 112 -35.62 -4.54 12.81
CA GLN A 112 -35.66 -5.80 12.08
C GLN A 112 -34.31 -6.52 12.18
N PRO A 113 -34.31 -7.86 12.17
CA PRO A 113 -33.07 -8.63 12.22
C PRO A 113 -32.15 -8.21 11.06
N PRO A 114 -30.84 -8.07 11.32
CA PRO A 114 -29.89 -7.67 10.30
C PRO A 114 -29.95 -8.64 9.13
N ARG A 115 -30.04 -8.09 7.91
CA ARG A 115 -30.08 -8.89 6.69
C ARG A 115 -28.69 -9.07 6.15
N LEU A 116 -28.34 -10.31 5.82
CA LEU A 116 -27.11 -10.64 5.13
C LEU A 116 -27.17 -10.16 3.67
N CYS A 117 -26.10 -9.54 3.21
CA CYS A 117 -25.94 -9.05 1.85
C CYS A 117 -24.49 -9.25 1.39
N PHE A 118 -24.31 -9.35 0.08
CA PHE A 118 -22.99 -9.38 -0.55
C PHE A 118 -22.83 -8.16 -1.44
N GLY A 119 -21.61 -7.62 -1.47
CA GLY A 119 -21.31 -6.50 -2.35
C GLY A 119 -19.84 -6.41 -2.69
N VAL A 120 -19.55 -5.64 -3.72
CA VAL A 120 -18.19 -5.41 -4.24
C VAL A 120 -17.66 -4.09 -3.69
N VAL A 121 -16.47 -4.12 -3.10
CA VAL A 121 -15.83 -2.93 -2.57
C VAL A 121 -15.42 -2.00 -3.71
N ARG A 122 -15.98 -0.79 -3.75
CA ARG A 122 -15.64 0.24 -4.74
C ARG A 122 -14.67 1.29 -4.20
N GLY A 123 -14.56 1.41 -2.88
CA GLY A 123 -13.64 2.34 -2.25
C GLY A 123 -13.68 2.28 -0.72
N PRO A 124 -12.98 3.21 -0.04
CA PRO A 124 -13.02 3.30 1.42
C PRO A 124 -14.45 3.47 1.90
N ALA A 125 -14.94 2.52 2.70
CA ALA A 125 -16.31 2.48 3.21
C ALA A 125 -17.44 2.56 2.15
N ASN A 126 -17.16 2.26 0.87
CA ASN A 126 -18.15 2.26 -0.21
C ASN A 126 -18.24 0.88 -0.86
N VAL A 127 -19.43 0.30 -0.84
CA VAL A 127 -19.71 -1.04 -1.35
C VAL A 127 -20.90 -0.99 -2.30
N GLU A 128 -20.75 -1.59 -3.48
CA GLU A 128 -21.85 -1.76 -4.43
C GLU A 128 -22.52 -3.12 -4.19
N MET A 129 -23.84 -3.12 -4.06
CA MET A 129 -24.63 -4.31 -3.79
C MET A 129 -24.89 -5.11 -5.07
N GLU A 130 -24.67 -6.42 -5.01
CA GLU A 130 -25.02 -7.37 -6.08
C GLU A 130 -26.51 -7.75 -6.08
#